data_AF-A0A2M7QQW2-F1
#
_entry.id   AF-A0A2M7QQW2-F1
#
_cell.length_a   1.000
_cell.length_b   1.000
_cell.length_c   1.000
_cell.angle_alpha   90.00
_cell.angle_beta   90.00
_cell.angle_gamma   90.00
#
_symmetry.space_group_name_H-M   'P 1'
#
loop_
_entity.id
_entity.type
_entity.pdbx_description
1 polymer ?
#
loop_
_entity_poly.entity_id
_entity_poly.type
_entity_poly.pdbx_seq_one_letter_code
_entity_poly.pdbx_strand_id
1 'polypeptide(L)'
;MADVNRAARPLSPHLSVYKPEWTMVLSISHRITGVALALGAALVAWWLLAAATSPEYFAVVDGLLTSWLGNLVLLGSTFALWYHFGNGVRHLAWDAGYGLELPEAEKSGKLVVVAAVVLTALTVALV
;
A
#
# COMPACT_ATOMS: atom_id res chain seq x y z
N MET A 1 -7.80 -23.88 32.85
CA MET A 1 -8.73 -22.73 33.01
C MET A 1 -9.15 -22.18 31.64
N ALA A 2 -9.29 -23.03 30.62
CA ALA A 2 -9.81 -22.70 29.28
C ALA A 2 -11.33 -22.95 29.18
N ASP A 3 -11.93 -23.32 30.30
CA ASP A 3 -13.23 -23.97 30.44
C ASP A 3 -14.13 -23.21 31.43
N VAL A 4 -13.79 -21.95 31.69
CA VAL A 4 -14.69 -21.02 32.40
C VAL A 4 -15.61 -20.39 31.37
N ASN A 5 -16.89 -20.79 31.37
CA ASN A 5 -17.95 -20.10 30.63
C ASN A 5 -18.13 -18.70 31.23
N ARG A 6 -17.25 -17.78 30.83
CA ARG A 6 -17.31 -16.37 31.19
C ARG A 6 -18.58 -15.85 30.52
N ALA A 7 -19.61 -15.54 31.31
CA ALA A 7 -20.78 -14.78 30.86
C ALA A 7 -20.36 -13.73 29.83
N ALA A 8 -21.12 -13.54 28.74
CA ALA A 8 -20.73 -12.70 27.60
C ALA A 8 -20.41 -11.26 28.03
N ARG A 9 -19.16 -11.02 28.44
CA ARG A 9 -18.69 -9.72 28.89
C ARG A 9 -18.60 -8.82 27.67
N PRO A 10 -19.14 -7.59 27.73
CA PRO A 10 -19.02 -6.67 26.62
C PRO A 10 -17.54 -6.32 26.39
N LEU A 11 -17.15 -6.24 25.12
CA LEU A 11 -15.84 -5.74 24.71
C LEU A 11 -15.81 -4.22 24.94
N SER A 12 -14.73 -3.70 25.52
CA SER A 12 -14.57 -2.25 25.65
C SER A 12 -14.51 -1.62 24.25
N PRO A 13 -15.12 -0.43 24.05
CA PRO A 13 -15.00 0.29 22.78
C PRO A 13 -13.54 0.55 22.42
N HIS A 14 -13.20 0.47 21.12
CA HIS A 14 -11.83 0.62 20.62
C HIS A 14 -11.79 1.57 19.41
N LEU A 15 -11.89 1.05 18.19
CA LEU A 15 -11.73 1.80 16.95
C LEU A 15 -12.81 2.87 16.76
N SER A 16 -14.01 2.64 17.29
CA SER A 16 -15.13 3.59 17.21
C SER A 16 -14.95 4.83 18.10
N VAL A 17 -14.07 4.77 19.09
CA VAL A 17 -13.85 5.88 20.06
C VAL A 17 -12.43 6.44 20.03
N TYR A 18 -11.47 5.71 19.45
CA TYR A 18 -10.08 6.13 19.41
C TYR A 18 -9.84 7.17 18.32
N LYS A 19 -9.09 8.22 18.64
CA LYS A 19 -8.69 9.26 17.67
C LYS A 19 -7.59 8.70 16.76
N PRO A 20 -7.75 8.72 15.42
CA PRO A 20 -6.68 8.29 14.52
C PRO A 20 -5.43 9.16 14.66
N GLU A 21 -4.30 8.52 14.94
CA GLU A 21 -2.99 9.16 14.99
C GLU A 21 -2.26 9.02 13.65
N TRP A 22 -1.41 9.98 13.31
CA TRP A 22 -0.71 10.00 12.02
C TRP A 22 0.07 8.70 11.74
N THR A 23 0.83 8.23 12.73
CA THR A 23 1.62 6.99 12.61
C THR A 23 0.75 5.73 12.51
N MET A 24 -0.43 5.74 13.12
CA MET A 24 -1.43 4.66 13.00
C MET A 24 -1.98 4.57 11.57
N VAL A 25 -2.36 5.72 11.00
CA VAL A 25 -2.85 5.79 9.62
C VAL A 25 -1.77 5.28 8.65
N LEU A 26 -0.51 5.69 8.83
CA LEU A 26 0.57 5.21 7.98
C LEU A 26 0.78 3.68 8.06
N SER A 27 0.66 3.12 9.26
CA SER A 27 0.78 1.67 9.48
C SER A 27 -0.31 0.88 8.74
N ILE A 28 -1.58 1.29 8.87
CA ILE A 28 -2.67 0.60 8.14
C ILE A 28 -2.57 0.83 6.63
N SER A 29 -2.18 2.03 6.19
CA SER A 29 -1.91 2.31 4.78
C SER A 29 -0.79 1.44 4.21
N HIS A 30 0.23 1.11 5.00
CA HIS A 30 1.31 0.20 4.56
C HIS A 30 0.78 -1.21 4.29
N ARG A 31 -0.12 -1.71 5.14
CA ARG A 31 -0.78 -3.01 4.93
C ARG A 31 -1.69 -2.98 3.70
N ILE A 32 -2.52 -1.93 3.56
CA ILE A 32 -3.43 -1.77 2.42
C ILE A 32 -2.64 -1.71 1.11
N THR A 33 -1.58 -0.90 1.05
CA THR A 33 -0.72 -0.81 -0.14
C THR A 33 0.00 -2.12 -0.42
N GLY A 34 0.43 -2.87 0.59
CA GLY A 34 1.04 -4.20 0.39
C GLY A 34 0.09 -5.19 -0.26
N VAL A 35 -1.17 -5.27 0.21
CA VAL A 35 -2.20 -6.11 -0.41
C VAL A 35 -2.54 -5.64 -1.83
N ALA A 36 -2.71 -4.33 -2.02
CA ALA A 36 -3.00 -3.76 -3.33
C ALA A 36 -1.87 -4.05 -4.34
N LEU A 37 -0.61 -3.99 -3.93
CA LEU A 37 0.53 -4.31 -4.76
C LEU A 37 0.64 -5.80 -5.09
N ALA A 38 0.25 -6.70 -4.16
CA ALA A 38 0.17 -8.12 -4.47
C ALA A 38 -0.85 -8.40 -5.59
N LEU A 39 -2.02 -7.73 -5.55
CA LEU A 39 -2.99 -7.78 -6.64
C LEU A 39 -2.46 -7.14 -7.93
N GLY A 40 -1.78 -6.00 -7.82
CA GLY A 40 -1.11 -5.35 -8.96
C GLY A 40 -0.06 -6.24 -9.62
N ALA A 41 0.74 -6.96 -8.85
CA ALA A 41 1.72 -7.93 -9.36
C ALA A 41 1.03 -9.07 -10.12
N ALA A 42 -0.11 -9.57 -9.64
CA ALA A 42 -0.90 -10.55 -10.36
C ALA A 42 -1.45 -10.00 -11.69
N LEU A 43 -1.89 -8.73 -11.74
CA LEU A 43 -2.32 -8.07 -12.98
C LEU A 43 -1.17 -7.93 -13.98
N VAL A 44 0.02 -7.53 -13.54
CA VAL A 44 1.21 -7.44 -14.40
C VAL A 44 1.60 -8.82 -14.92
N ALA A 45 1.58 -9.85 -14.06
CA ALA A 45 1.83 -11.23 -14.49
C ALA A 45 0.80 -11.68 -15.55
N TRP A 46 -0.47 -11.36 -15.36
CA TRP A 46 -1.51 -11.64 -16.35
C TRP A 46 -1.27 -10.91 -17.68
N TRP A 47 -0.89 -9.63 -17.66
CA TRP A 47 -0.56 -8.87 -18.87
C TRP A 47 0.64 -9.48 -19.63
N LEU A 48 1.68 -9.91 -18.91
CA LEU A 48 2.84 -10.59 -19.52
C LEU A 48 2.45 -11.97 -20.10
N LEU A 49 1.59 -12.73 -19.43
CA LEU A 49 1.07 -13.99 -19.96
C LEU A 49 0.24 -13.75 -21.23
N ALA A 50 -0.56 -12.69 -21.27
CA ALA A 50 -1.33 -12.32 -22.46
C ALA A 50 -0.40 -11.98 -23.63
N ALA A 51 0.67 -11.22 -23.38
CA ALA A 51 1.70 -10.88 -24.36
C ALA A 51 2.41 -12.12 -24.95
N ALA A 52 2.60 -13.15 -24.13
CA ALA A 52 3.22 -14.41 -24.55
C ALA A 52 2.26 -15.39 -25.26
N THR A 53 0.94 -15.13 -25.23
CA THR A 53 -0.07 -16.06 -25.73
C THR A 53 -0.38 -15.83 -27.21
N SER A 54 -0.90 -14.66 -27.57
CA SER A 54 -1.14 -14.27 -28.96
C SER A 54 -1.30 -12.75 -29.09
N PRO A 55 -1.07 -12.17 -30.28
CA PRO A 55 -1.28 -10.74 -30.51
C PRO A 55 -2.71 -10.29 -30.25
N GLU A 56 -3.72 -11.09 -30.62
CA GLU A 56 -5.13 -10.75 -30.46
C GLU A 56 -5.54 -10.75 -29.00
N TYR A 57 -5.09 -11.73 -28.21
CA TYR A 57 -5.38 -11.77 -26.79
C TYR A 57 -4.66 -10.66 -26.03
N PHE A 58 -3.40 -10.40 -26.38
CA PHE A 58 -2.65 -9.29 -25.82
C PHE A 58 -3.36 -7.94 -26.08
N ALA A 59 -3.83 -7.69 -27.30
CA ALA A 59 -4.53 -6.44 -27.63
C ALA A 59 -5.77 -6.19 -26.75
N VAL A 60 -6.50 -7.25 -26.38
CA VAL A 60 -7.64 -7.15 -25.47
C VAL A 60 -7.21 -6.79 -24.06
N VAL A 61 -6.20 -7.48 -23.52
CA VAL A 61 -5.72 -7.25 -22.14
C VAL A 61 -5.01 -5.91 -22.02
N ASP A 62 -4.19 -5.56 -23.00
CA ASP A 62 -3.54 -4.25 -23.09
C ASP A 62 -4.56 -3.12 -23.20
N GLY A 63 -5.60 -3.27 -24.02
CA GLY A 63 -6.70 -2.31 -24.11
C GLY A 63 -7.46 -2.12 -22.80
N LEU A 64 -7.59 -3.17 -21.98
CA LEU A 64 -8.17 -3.07 -20.63
C LEU A 64 -7.27 -2.27 -19.69
N LEU A 65 -5.97 -2.57 -19.68
CA LEU A 65 -4.99 -1.96 -18.77
C LEU A 65 -4.66 -0.51 -19.15
N THR A 66 -4.75 -0.17 -20.43
CA THR A 66 -4.56 1.20 -20.94
C THR A 66 -5.88 1.99 -21.03
N SER A 67 -7.01 1.36 -20.68
CA SER A 67 -8.30 2.05 -20.55
C SER A 67 -8.25 3.14 -19.48
N TRP A 68 -9.25 4.02 -19.45
CA TRP A 68 -9.35 5.05 -18.42
C TRP A 68 -9.28 4.47 -17.00
N LEU A 69 -9.97 3.34 -16.76
CA LEU A 69 -10.00 2.67 -15.46
C LEU A 69 -8.67 1.96 -15.19
N GLY A 70 -8.08 1.36 -16.21
CA GLY A 70 -6.74 0.77 -16.13
C GLY A 70 -5.69 1.80 -15.72
N ASN A 71 -5.70 2.99 -16.33
CA ASN A 71 -4.82 4.09 -15.97
C ASN A 71 -5.03 4.57 -14.52
N LEU A 72 -6.27 4.62 -14.02
CA LEU A 72 -6.52 4.90 -12.61
C LEU A 72 -5.91 3.84 -11.70
N VAL A 73 -6.07 2.57 -12.04
CA VAL A 73 -5.49 1.45 -11.28
C VAL A 73 -3.97 1.54 -11.30
N LEU A 74 -3.36 1.75 -12.46
CA LEU A 74 -1.91 1.90 -12.62
C LEU A 74 -1.38 3.09 -11.84
N LEU A 75 -2.03 4.25 -11.90
CA LEU A 75 -1.66 5.43 -11.09
C LEU A 75 -1.72 5.12 -9.60
N GLY A 76 -2.79 4.47 -9.14
CA GLY A 76 -2.94 4.02 -7.76
C GLY A 76 -1.88 3.01 -7.35
N SER A 77 -1.54 2.06 -8.24
CA SER A 77 -0.46 1.08 -8.03
C SER A 77 0.91 1.75 -7.96
N THR A 78 1.18 2.76 -8.79
CA THR A 78 2.44 3.53 -8.72
C THR A 78 2.57 4.28 -7.39
N PHE A 79 1.51 4.94 -6.93
CA PHE A 79 1.53 5.56 -5.61
C PHE A 79 1.71 4.54 -4.50
N ALA A 80 0.95 3.44 -4.55
CA ALA A 80 1.08 2.36 -3.58
C ALA A 80 2.50 1.79 -3.54
N LEU A 81 3.16 1.64 -4.69
CA LEU A 81 4.53 1.15 -4.80
C LEU A 81 5.50 2.07 -4.07
N TRP A 82 5.50 3.36 -4.40
CA TRP A 82 6.43 4.32 -3.78
C TRP A 82 6.16 4.53 -2.30
N TYR A 83 4.90 4.57 -1.90
CA TYR A 83 4.52 4.63 -0.49
C TYR A 83 4.96 3.38 0.26
N HIS A 84 4.64 2.19 -0.24
CA HIS A 84 4.95 0.93 0.42
C HIS A 84 6.46 0.72 0.53
N PHE A 85 7.20 1.02 -0.54
CA PHE A 85 8.66 0.98 -0.54
C PHE A 85 9.26 1.94 0.49
N GLY A 86 8.89 3.23 0.44
CA GLY A 86 9.43 4.23 1.36
C GLY A 86 9.08 3.94 2.82
N ASN A 87 7.84 3.53 3.08
CA ASN A 87 7.45 3.13 4.43
C ASN A 87 8.11 1.81 4.86
N GLY A 88 8.36 0.88 3.95
CA GLY A 88 9.11 -0.35 4.19
C GLY A 88 10.56 -0.07 4.61
N VAL A 89 11.24 0.87 3.93
CA VAL A 89 12.57 1.34 4.35
C VAL A 89 12.53 1.95 5.75
N ARG A 90 11.48 2.74 6.06
CA ARG A 90 11.26 3.27 7.42
C ARG A 90 11.06 2.15 8.45
N HIS A 91 10.32 1.09 8.13
CA HIS A 91 10.18 -0.09 8.99
C HIS A 91 11.52 -0.80 9.22
N LEU A 92 12.32 -1.02 8.17
CA LEU A 92 13.64 -1.61 8.31
C LEU A 92 14.59 -0.75 9.16
N ALA A 93 14.48 0.58 9.07
CA ALA A 93 15.22 1.48 9.96
C ALA A 93 14.80 1.33 11.42
N TRP A 94 13.50 1.16 11.70
CA TRP A 94 12.99 0.85 13.03
C TRP A 94 13.48 -0.50 13.54
N ASP A 95 13.49 -1.53 12.70
CA ASP A 95 14.00 -2.86 13.04
C ASP A 95 15.50 -2.82 13.39
N ALA A 96 16.24 -1.88 12.80
CA ALA A 96 17.64 -1.60 13.12
C ALA A 96 17.84 -0.64 14.31
N GLY A 97 16.76 -0.16 14.95
CA GLY A 97 16.79 0.67 16.15
C GLY A 97 16.85 2.18 15.92
N TYR A 98 16.66 2.68 14.70
CA TYR A 98 16.69 4.11 14.38
C TYR A 98 15.29 4.73 14.38
N GLY A 99 15.12 5.99 14.80
CA GLY A 99 13.90 6.76 14.55
C GLY A 99 12.67 6.32 15.37
N LEU A 100 12.89 5.81 16.58
CA LEU A 100 11.86 5.25 17.47
C LEU A 100 11.18 6.31 18.34
N GLU A 101 11.76 7.51 18.47
CA GLU A 101 11.14 8.61 19.21
C GLU A 101 9.97 9.20 18.42
N LEU A 102 8.92 9.64 19.14
CA LEU A 102 7.68 10.13 18.51
C LEU A 102 7.91 11.23 17.45
N PRO A 103 8.72 12.28 17.71
CA PRO A 103 8.95 13.32 16.70
C PRO A 103 9.65 12.79 15.44
N GLU A 104 10.54 11.81 15.59
CA GLU A 104 11.27 11.19 14.49
C GLU A 104 10.35 10.27 13.67
N ALA A 105 9.52 9.49 14.35
CA ALA A 105 8.51 8.65 13.74
C ALA A 105 7.50 9.48 12.94
N GLU A 106 7.05 10.63 13.46
CA GLU A 106 6.17 11.54 12.72
C GLU A 106 6.85 12.18 11.50
N LYS A 107 8.08 12.70 11.69
CA LYS A 107 8.86 13.36 10.64
C LYS A 107 9.15 12.39 9.48
N SER A 108 9.65 11.20 9.80
CA SER A 108 9.91 10.15 8.79
C SER A 108 8.63 9.74 8.07
N GLY A 109 7.50 9.65 8.78
CA GLY A 109 6.20 9.36 8.18
C GLY A 109 5.73 10.43 7.17
N LYS A 110 5.90 11.72 7.51
CA LYS A 110 5.60 12.83 6.59
C LYS A 110 6.51 12.80 5.36
N LEU A 111 7.80 12.54 5.56
CA LEU A 111 8.76 12.40 4.47
C LEU A 111 8.38 11.29 3.50
N VAL A 112 7.97 10.12 4.00
CA VAL A 112 7.51 8.99 3.16
C VAL A 112 6.34 9.41 2.27
N VAL A 113 5.34 10.09 2.81
CA VAL A 113 4.16 10.53 2.03
C VAL A 113 4.56 11.54 0.96
N VAL A 114 5.36 12.56 1.31
CA VAL A 114 5.83 13.55 0.34
C VAL A 114 6.67 12.89 -0.76
N ALA A 115 7.60 12.01 -0.39
CA ALA A 115 8.42 11.28 -1.34
C ALA A 115 7.55 10.41 -2.27
N ALA A 116 6.55 9.71 -1.73
CA ALA A 116 5.65 8.89 -2.54
C ALA A 116 4.88 9.73 -3.58
N VAL A 117 4.35 10.90 -3.19
CA VAL A 117 3.67 11.81 -4.12
C VAL A 117 4.62 12.32 -5.20
N VAL A 118 5.81 12.79 -4.82
CA VAL A 118 6.81 13.32 -5.77
C VAL A 118 7.26 12.23 -6.74
N LEU A 119 7.60 11.05 -6.24
CA LEU A 119 8.04 9.92 -7.08
C LEU A 119 6.92 9.43 -7.99
N THR A 120 5.67 9.45 -7.54
CA THR A 120 4.52 9.12 -8.39
C THR A 120 4.37 10.14 -9.52
N ALA A 121 4.42 11.44 -9.21
CA ALA A 121 4.32 12.49 -10.22
C ALA A 121 5.47 12.42 -11.22
N LEU A 122 6.70 12.19 -10.75
CA LEU A 122 7.86 11.99 -11.62
C LEU A 122 7.70 10.74 -12.50
N THR A 123 7.21 9.63 -11.95
CA THR A 123 6.95 8.41 -12.73
C THR A 123 5.99 8.73 -13.87
N VAL A 124 4.83 9.31 -13.57
CA VAL A 124 3.81 9.66 -14.57
C VAL A 124 4.29 10.70 -15.59
N ALA A 125 5.19 11.61 -15.20
CA ALA A 125 5.73 12.61 -16.13
C ALA A 125 6.78 12.06 -17.10
N LEU A 126 7.39 10.90 -16.79
CA LEU A 126 8.47 10.30 -17.56
C LEU A 126 8.01 9.22 -18.54
N VAL A 127 6.83 8.63 -18.34
CA VAL A 127 6.17 7.67 -19.24
C VAL A 127 5.00 8.33 -19.96
#